data_AF-A0A7C1AFB3-F1
#
_entry.id   AF-A0A7C1AFB3-F1
#
_cell.length_a   1.000
_cell.length_b   1.000
_cell.length_c   1.000
_cell.angle_alpha   90.00
_cell.angle_beta   90.00
_cell.angle_gamma   90.00
#
_symmetry.space_group_name_H-M   'P 1'
#
loop_
_entity.id
_entity.type
_entity.pdbx_description
1 polymer ?
#
loop_
_entity_poly.entity_id
_entity_poly.type
_entity_poly.pdbx_seq_one_letter_code
_entity_poly.pdbx_strand_id
1 'polypeptide(L)'
;MQAFRSTRFCPLLHRLREGHSCADAVQDAFNAMSKPNFATWVFEGGIKKCFDNIFHRWMLDNIPMDKVVLAKWLKEGYAEA
;
A
#
# COMPACT_ATOMS: atom_id res chain seq x y z
N MET A 1 1.24 -13.09 16.24
CA MET A 1 1.15 -11.62 16.04
C MET A 1 1.07 -11.17 14.55
N GLN A 2 0.69 -12.03 13.59
CA GLN A 2 0.55 -11.61 12.17
C GLN A 2 -0.86 -11.09 11.80
N ALA A 3 -1.88 -11.38 12.62
CA ALA A 3 -3.28 -11.12 12.29
C ALA A 3 -3.64 -9.62 12.16
N PHE A 4 -2.91 -8.74 12.86
CA PHE A 4 -3.22 -7.31 12.87
C PHE A 4 -2.91 -6.59 11.55
N ARG A 5 -1.98 -7.13 10.73
CA ARG A 5 -1.64 -6.52 9.45
C ARG A 5 -2.73 -6.74 8.41
N SER A 6 -3.41 -7.88 8.39
CA SER A 6 -4.26 -8.26 7.25
C SER A 6 -5.59 -7.49 7.15
N THR A 7 -6.21 -7.11 8.28
CA THR A 7 -7.62 -6.67 8.29
C THR A 7 -7.85 -5.20 7.95
N ARG A 8 -6.80 -4.36 7.89
CA ARG A 8 -6.91 -2.91 7.59
C ARG A 8 -6.50 -2.52 6.17
N PHE A 9 -6.05 -3.46 5.35
CA PHE A 9 -5.67 -3.16 3.97
C PHE A 9 -6.85 -3.31 3.01
N CYS A 10 -6.86 -2.42 2.01
CA CYS A 10 -7.79 -2.51 0.90
C CYS A 10 -7.63 -3.88 0.20
N PRO A 11 -8.72 -4.62 -0.06
CA PRO A 11 -8.66 -5.92 -0.75
C PRO A 11 -7.93 -5.90 -2.11
N LEU A 12 -7.88 -4.73 -2.77
CA LEU A 12 -7.23 -4.54 -4.08
C LEU A 12 -5.69 -4.39 -3.99
N LEU A 13 -5.13 -4.26 -2.78
CA LEU A 13 -3.68 -4.12 -2.57
C LEU A 13 -2.96 -5.48 -2.54
N HIS A 14 -3.03 -6.20 -3.66
CA HIS A 14 -2.40 -7.49 -3.92
C HIS A 14 -0.86 -7.50 -3.85
N ARG A 15 -0.16 -6.49 -4.39
CA ARG A 15 1.31 -6.51 -4.57
C ARG A 15 2.13 -6.53 -3.27
N LEU A 16 1.57 -6.06 -2.15
CA LEU A 16 2.28 -5.94 -0.86
C LEU A 16 1.90 -7.03 0.15
N ARG A 17 1.09 -8.02 -0.26
CA ARG A 17 0.63 -9.11 0.60
C ARG A 17 1.32 -10.41 0.22
N GLU A 18 1.77 -11.17 1.22
CA GLU A 18 2.28 -12.52 1.04
C GLU A 18 1.19 -13.41 0.40
N GLY A 19 1.54 -14.17 -0.63
CA GLY A 19 0.62 -15.07 -1.33
C GLY A 19 -0.24 -14.43 -2.43
N HIS A 20 0.00 -13.16 -2.78
CA HIS A 20 -0.67 -12.49 -3.90
C HIS A 20 0.32 -12.05 -4.97
N SER A 21 -0.05 -12.29 -6.22
CA SER A 21 0.76 -11.94 -7.39
C SER A 21 0.11 -10.81 -8.18
N CYS A 22 0.89 -10.10 -9.01
CA CYS A 22 0.38 -9.11 -9.96
C CYS A 22 -0.71 -9.68 -10.89
N ALA A 23 -0.68 -10.99 -11.14
CA ALA A 23 -1.72 -11.68 -11.90
C ALA A 23 -3.10 -11.57 -11.24
N ASP A 24 -3.17 -11.57 -9.91
CA ASP A 24 -4.43 -11.51 -9.17
C ASP A 24 -5.12 -10.16 -9.36
N ALA A 25 -4.39 -9.04 -9.36
CA ALA A 25 -5.01 -7.74 -9.64
C ALA A 25 -5.44 -7.57 -11.08
N VAL A 26 -4.75 -8.19 -12.04
CA VAL A 26 -5.22 -8.18 -13.43
C VAL A 26 -6.54 -8.93 -13.52
N GLN A 27 -6.67 -10.05 -12.82
CA GLN A 27 -7.93 -10.80 -12.74
C GLN A 27 -9.04 -10.01 -12.05
N ASP A 28 -8.74 -9.32 -10.94
CA ASP A 28 -9.70 -8.47 -10.24
C ASP A 28 -10.14 -7.27 -11.09
N ALA A 29 -9.21 -6.63 -11.78
CA ALA A 29 -9.50 -5.54 -12.72
C ALA A 29 -10.39 -6.05 -13.87
N PHE A 30 -10.09 -7.22 -14.43
CA PHE A 30 -10.89 -7.84 -15.47
C PHE A 30 -12.32 -8.16 -14.98
N ASN A 31 -12.45 -8.75 -13.80
CA ASN A 31 -13.74 -9.07 -13.18
C ASN A 31 -14.58 -7.81 -12.89
N ALA A 32 -13.93 -6.70 -12.53
CA ALA A 32 -14.59 -5.41 -12.35
C ALA A 32 -15.13 -4.88 -13.70
N MET A 33 -14.32 -4.94 -14.76
CA MET A 33 -14.63 -4.39 -16.08
C MET A 33 -15.59 -5.24 -16.92
N SER A 34 -15.68 -6.55 -16.67
CA SER A 34 -16.46 -7.49 -17.49
C SER A 34 -17.98 -7.35 -17.31
N LYS A 35 -18.45 -6.56 -16.33
CA LYS A 35 -19.88 -6.42 -16.04
C LYS A 35 -20.58 -5.43 -16.99
N PRO A 36 -21.83 -5.70 -17.42
CA PRO A 36 -22.55 -4.89 -18.41
C PRO A 36 -22.89 -3.45 -17.97
N ASN A 37 -22.67 -3.09 -16.69
CA ASN A 37 -22.94 -1.75 -16.15
C ASN A 37 -21.65 -1.09 -15.62
N PHE A 38 -20.50 -1.37 -16.25
CA PHE A 38 -19.20 -0.87 -15.80
C PHE A 38 -18.85 0.52 -16.35
N ALA A 39 -17.93 1.22 -15.67
CA ALA A 39 -17.42 2.53 -16.05
C ALA A 39 -16.59 2.49 -17.35
N THR A 40 -16.95 3.27 -18.36
CA THR A 40 -16.22 3.33 -19.64
C THR A 40 -14.81 3.95 -19.52
N TRP A 41 -14.48 4.54 -18.37
CA TRP A 41 -13.27 5.33 -18.18
C TRP A 41 -12.39 4.75 -17.08
N VAL A 42 -11.12 4.54 -17.39
CA VAL A 42 -10.08 4.12 -16.45
C VAL A 42 -9.15 5.31 -16.19
N PHE A 43 -8.97 5.68 -14.93
CA PHE A 43 -8.02 6.71 -14.54
C PHE A 43 -6.66 6.08 -14.23
N GLU A 44 -5.69 6.32 -15.11
CA GLU A 44 -4.30 5.91 -14.89
C GLU A 44 -3.56 7.01 -14.13
N GLY A 45 -3.46 6.83 -12.81
CA GLY A 45 -2.74 7.73 -11.91
C GLY A 45 -1.56 7.02 -11.26
N GLY A 46 -0.37 7.61 -11.35
CA GLY A 46 0.82 7.19 -10.62
C GLY A 46 1.16 8.16 -9.49
N ILE A 47 1.52 7.64 -8.32
CA ILE A 47 2.05 8.46 -7.23
C ILE A 47 3.55 8.69 -7.51
N LYS A 48 3.91 9.93 -7.91
CA LYS A 48 5.32 10.32 -8.02
C LYS A 48 5.94 10.35 -6.62
N LYS A 49 7.15 9.79 -6.48
CA LYS A 49 7.90 9.77 -5.22
C LYS A 49 7.12 9.15 -4.04
N CYS A 50 6.52 7.97 -4.29
CA CYS A 50 5.71 7.24 -3.31
C CYS A 50 6.45 6.96 -1.99
N PHE A 51 7.77 6.72 -2.05
CA PHE A 51 8.57 6.42 -0.87
C PHE A 51 9.28 7.66 -0.30
N ASP A 52 9.66 8.60 -1.16
CA ASP A 52 10.49 9.76 -0.76
C ASP A 52 9.71 10.84 -0.02
N ASN A 53 8.39 10.98 -0.28
CA ASN A 53 7.58 12.08 0.26
C ASN A 53 6.59 11.64 1.35
N ILE A 54 6.90 10.58 2.07
CA ILE A 54 6.03 10.11 3.16
C ILE A 54 6.23 11.00 4.39
N PHE A 55 5.14 11.62 4.87
CA PHE A 55 5.17 12.46 6.06
C PHE A 55 5.57 11.65 7.31
N HIS A 56 6.76 11.90 7.86
CA HIS A 56 7.25 11.22 9.06
C HIS A 56 6.32 11.34 10.27
N ARG A 57 5.67 12.50 10.43
CA ARG A 57 4.68 12.73 11.50
C ARG A 57 3.46 11.81 11.37
N TRP A 58 2.97 11.61 10.15
CA TRP A 58 1.84 10.72 9.90
C TRP A 58 2.18 9.27 10.25
N MET A 59 3.40 8.81 9.95
CA MET A 59 3.86 7.46 10.29
C MET A 59 3.92 7.21 11.80
N LEU A 60 4.43 8.17 12.57
CA LEU A 60 4.52 8.07 14.04
C LEU A 60 3.15 8.03 14.74
N ASP A 61 2.13 8.64 14.12
CA ASP A 61 0.79 8.71 14.69
C ASP A 61 -0.10 7.52 14.29
N ASN A 62 0.13 6.92 13.11
CA ASN A 62 -0.75 5.89 12.53
C ASN A 62 -0.20 4.47 12.56
N ILE A 63 1.12 4.28 12.70
CA ILE A 63 1.73 2.95 12.78
C ILE A 63 1.77 2.50 14.25
N PRO A 64 1.09 1.40 14.62
CA PRO A 64 1.18 0.85 15.97
C PRO A 64 2.48 0.06 16.12
N MET A 65 3.57 0.79 16.31
CA MET A 65 4.91 0.32 16.66
C MET A 65 5.44 1.20 17.78
N ASP A 66 6.50 0.75 18.47
CA ASP A 66 7.23 1.59 19.40
C ASP A 66 7.75 2.85 18.69
N LYS A 67 7.19 4.00 19.07
CA LYS A 67 7.47 5.31 18.46
C LYS A 67 8.92 5.73 18.66
N VAL A 68 9.58 5.26 19.71
CA VAL A 68 10.99 5.60 19.99
C VAL A 68 11.90 4.90 18.99
N VAL A 69 11.63 3.62 18.69
CA VAL A 69 12.37 2.85 17.69
C VAL A 69 12.06 3.37 16.29
N LEU A 70 10.78 3.63 15.99
CA LEU A 70 10.36 4.18 14.70
C LEU A 70 10.97 5.56 14.43
N ALA A 71 11.04 6.44 15.43
CA ALA A 71 11.66 7.76 15.29
C ALA A 71 13.17 7.68 15.04
N LYS A 72 13.87 6.72 15.66
CA LYS A 72 15.29 6.47 15.39
C LYS A 72 15.50 5.95 13.97
N TRP A 73 14.69 5.00 13.51
CA TRP A 73 14.77 4.48 12.15
C TRP A 73 14.47 5.53 11.08
N LEU A 74 13.47 6.39 11.32
CA LEU A 74 13.17 7.50 10.41
C LEU A 74 14.26 8.58 10.42
N LYS A 75 15.01 8.73 11.52
CA LYS A 75 16.11 9.70 11.64
C LYS A 75 17.44 9.17 11.10
N GLU A 76 17.68 7.87 11.22
CA GLU A 76 18.91 7.19 10.80
C GLU A 76 18.80 6.59 9.38
N GLY A 77 17.60 6.48 8.82
CA GLY A 77 17.33 5.75 7.59
C GLY A 77 16.53 6.54 6.55
N TYR A 78 17.22 7.43 5.84
CA TYR A 78 17.06 7.53 4.39
C TYR A 78 18.36 6.95 3.80
N ALA A 79 18.46 5.62 3.83
CA ALA A 79 19.56 4.94 3.15
C ALA A 79 19.29 5.03 1.65
N GLU A 80 19.76 6.11 1.04
CA GLU A 80 20.10 6.14 -0.38
C GLU A 80 21.11 5.02 -0.63
N ALA A 81 20.67 4.02 -1.40
CA ALA A 81 21.52 3.16 -2.20
C ALA A 81 20.85 2.99 -3.57
#